data_AF-A0A7S3BMA1-F1
#
_entry.id   AF-A0A7S3BMA1-F1
#
_cell.length_a   1.000
_cell.length_b   1.000
_cell.length_c   1.000
_cell.angle_alpha   90.00
_cell.angle_beta   90.00
_cell.angle_gamma   90.00
#
_symmetry.space_group_name_H-M   'P 1'
#
loop_
_entity.id
_entity.type
_entity.pdbx_description
1 polymer ?
#
loop_
_entity_poly.entity_id
_entity_poly.type
_entity_poly.pdbx_seq_one_letter_code
_entity_poly.pdbx_strand_id
1 'polypeptide(L)'
;ERSPPGAAAPPPPLWAAERARRAGACGLAVHAKTPAGVGAQRAAALAAISAKIDALVGQVGGMERIRGTPLPLVYVAHLRAFLLVLLVALGPLWEQYLGWGTIPAVSLVAAAFLGIDAAAVECEAPFSAGSINHLNQDGACMLILSNVEQTLALAAAGAVGNCASVA
;
A
#
# COMPACT_ATOMS: atom_id res chain seq x y z
N GLU A 1 -9.85 -13.69 -2.55
CA GLU A 1 -10.15 -14.82 -3.47
C GLU A 1 -9.26 -16.03 -3.19
N ARG A 2 -9.73 -17.26 -3.47
CA ARG A 2 -8.89 -18.47 -3.47
C ARG A 2 -8.08 -18.51 -4.77
N SER A 3 -6.75 -18.45 -4.65
CA SER A 3 -5.83 -18.73 -5.76
C SER A 3 -6.01 -20.18 -6.25
N PRO A 4 -5.90 -20.46 -7.57
CA PRO A 4 -6.01 -21.80 -8.11
C PRO A 4 -4.87 -22.72 -7.60
N PRO A 5 -5.14 -24.02 -7.38
CA PRO A 5 -4.13 -24.96 -6.87
C PRO A 5 -3.05 -25.19 -7.93
N GLY A 6 -1.89 -24.57 -7.75
CA GLY A 6 -0.72 -24.71 -8.63
C GLY A 6 -0.10 -23.39 -9.14
N ALA A 7 -0.70 -22.24 -8.86
CA ALA A 7 -0.07 -20.96 -9.17
C ALA A 7 1.13 -20.73 -8.24
N ALA A 8 2.35 -20.74 -8.81
CA ALA A 8 3.55 -20.35 -8.10
C ALA A 8 3.33 -18.98 -7.44
N ALA A 9 3.79 -18.83 -6.19
CA ALA A 9 3.66 -17.57 -5.46
C ALA A 9 4.15 -16.40 -6.34
N PRO A 10 3.41 -15.28 -6.39
CA PRO A 10 3.82 -14.14 -7.21
C PRO A 10 5.24 -13.73 -6.82
N PRO A 11 6.11 -13.44 -7.80
CA PRO A 11 7.50 -13.13 -7.53
C PRO A 11 7.59 -11.89 -6.63
N PRO A 12 8.59 -11.83 -5.73
CA PRO A 12 8.72 -10.71 -4.81
C PRO A 12 8.86 -9.39 -5.58
N PRO A 13 8.37 -8.25 -5.03
CA PRO A 13 8.35 -6.97 -5.74
C PRO A 13 9.75 -6.50 -6.18
N LEU A 14 10.78 -6.87 -5.43
CA LEU A 14 12.18 -6.60 -5.78
C LEU A 14 12.63 -7.33 -7.05
N TRP A 15 12.10 -8.53 -7.31
CA TRP A 15 12.38 -9.28 -8.53
C TRP A 15 11.78 -8.58 -9.75
N ALA A 16 10.58 -8.01 -9.64
CA ALA A 16 9.95 -7.25 -10.71
C ALA A 16 10.75 -5.98 -11.04
N ALA A 17 11.23 -5.27 -10.01
CA ALA A 17 12.07 -4.08 -10.18
C ALA A 17 13.41 -4.41 -10.86
N GLU A 18 14.08 -5.50 -10.47
CA GLU A 18 15.32 -5.95 -11.10
C GLU A 18 15.10 -6.33 -12.57
N ARG A 19 13.99 -7.03 -12.87
CA ARG A 19 13.65 -7.40 -14.24
C ARG A 19 13.37 -6.17 -15.11
N ALA A 20 12.72 -5.14 -14.57
CA ALA A 20 12.50 -3.87 -15.26
C ALA A 20 13.81 -3.14 -15.55
N ARG A 21 14.76 -3.12 -14.59
CA ARG A 21 16.10 -2.53 -14.82
C ARG A 21 16.86 -3.25 -15.92
N ARG A 22 16.87 -4.59 -15.89
CA ARG A 22 17.53 -5.39 -16.94
C ARG A 22 16.92 -5.16 -18.31
N ALA A 23 15.58 -5.10 -18.39
CA ALA A 23 14.89 -4.82 -19.65
C ALA A 23 15.25 -3.41 -20.19
N GLY A 24 15.29 -2.39 -19.32
CA GLY A 24 15.74 -1.05 -19.69
C GLY A 24 17.20 -1.00 -20.14
N ALA A 25 18.08 -1.70 -19.43
CA ALA A 25 19.50 -1.81 -19.77
C ALA A 25 19.74 -2.49 -21.12
N CYS A 26 19.03 -3.58 -21.41
CA CYS A 26 19.11 -4.25 -22.70
C CYS A 26 18.48 -3.43 -23.83
N GLY A 27 17.35 -2.77 -23.58
CA GLY A 27 16.63 -1.99 -24.60
C GLY A 27 17.30 -0.67 -24.99
N LEU A 28 18.03 -0.05 -24.06
CA LEU A 28 18.71 1.24 -24.25
C LEU A 28 20.25 1.10 -24.28
N ALA A 29 20.76 -0.11 -24.46
CA ALA A 29 22.19 -0.38 -24.53
C ALA A 29 22.88 0.51 -25.60
N VAL A 30 23.96 1.17 -25.21
CA VAL A 30 24.79 1.99 -26.10
C VAL A 30 25.93 1.11 -26.61
N HIS A 31 25.93 0.83 -27.92
CA HIS A 31 26.99 0.06 -28.56
C HIS A 31 27.99 0.99 -29.26
N ALA A 32 29.19 0.47 -29.57
CA ALA A 32 30.24 1.22 -30.26
C ALA A 32 29.84 1.76 -31.64
N LYS A 33 28.79 1.21 -32.28
CA LYS A 33 28.25 1.68 -33.58
C LYS A 33 27.13 2.71 -33.46
N THR A 34 26.77 3.15 -32.25
CA THR A 34 25.64 4.09 -32.04
C THR A 34 26.11 5.52 -32.29
N PRO A 35 25.40 6.35 -33.10
CA PRO A 35 25.79 7.74 -33.31
C PRO A 35 25.79 8.54 -31.99
N ALA A 36 26.80 9.39 -31.79
CA ALA A 36 27.07 10.06 -30.51
C ALA A 36 25.87 10.85 -29.95
N GLY A 37 25.06 11.48 -30.81
CA GLY A 37 23.84 12.19 -30.40
C GLY A 37 22.75 11.28 -29.82
N VAL A 38 22.59 10.07 -30.37
CA VAL A 38 21.60 9.09 -29.89
C VAL A 38 22.12 8.32 -28.68
N GLY A 39 23.44 8.12 -28.59
CA GLY A 39 24.09 7.50 -27.42
C GLY A 39 23.85 8.29 -26.14
N ALA A 40 24.02 9.62 -26.18
CA ALA A 40 23.77 10.50 -25.03
C ALA A 40 22.29 10.49 -24.61
N GLN A 41 21.35 10.53 -25.57
CA GLN A 41 19.91 10.47 -25.29
C GLN A 41 19.48 9.15 -24.64
N ARG A 42 20.00 8.01 -25.12
CA ARG A 42 19.71 6.69 -24.55
C ARG A 42 20.28 6.54 -23.13
N ALA A 43 21.50 7.04 -22.90
CA ALA A 43 22.09 7.05 -21.55
C ALA A 43 21.25 7.91 -20.58
N ALA A 44 20.81 9.10 -21.02
CA ALA A 44 19.94 9.96 -20.23
C ALA A 44 18.57 9.31 -19.94
N ALA A 45 17.97 8.64 -20.93
CA ALA A 45 16.71 7.92 -20.77
C ALA A 45 16.85 6.72 -19.80
N LEU A 46 17.95 5.97 -19.87
CA LEU A 46 18.23 4.88 -18.94
C LEU A 46 18.42 5.37 -17.51
N ALA A 47 19.13 6.49 -17.32
CA ALA A 47 19.28 7.13 -16.01
C ALA A 47 17.91 7.59 -15.46
N ALA A 48 17.06 8.18 -16.31
CA ALA A 48 15.71 8.59 -15.93
C ALA A 48 14.83 7.41 -15.51
N ILE A 49 14.85 6.31 -16.27
CA ILE A 49 14.10 5.08 -15.93
C ILE A 49 14.61 4.46 -14.63
N SER A 50 15.94 4.34 -14.46
CA SER A 50 16.51 3.80 -13.21
C SER A 50 16.06 4.62 -12.00
N ALA A 51 16.12 5.95 -12.08
CA ALA A 51 15.67 6.82 -11.00
C ALA A 51 14.19 6.64 -10.65
N LYS A 52 13.32 6.39 -11.64
CA LYS A 52 11.90 6.05 -11.40
C LYS A 52 11.74 4.69 -10.73
N ILE A 53 12.52 3.69 -11.13
CA ILE A 53 12.52 2.37 -10.48
C ILE A 53 13.03 2.48 -9.04
N ASP A 54 14.09 3.24 -8.78
CA ASP A 54 14.60 3.54 -7.43
C ASP A 54 13.50 4.16 -6.56
N ALA A 55 12.73 5.11 -7.10
CA ALA A 55 11.61 5.72 -6.41
C ALA A 55 10.51 4.70 -6.05
N LEU A 56 10.13 3.82 -6.98
CA LEU A 56 9.13 2.77 -6.75
C LEU A 56 9.59 1.77 -5.69
N VAL A 57 10.85 1.31 -5.76
CA VAL A 57 11.45 0.43 -4.74
C VAL A 57 11.45 1.12 -3.37
N GLY A 58 11.72 2.43 -3.31
CA GLY A 58 11.61 3.22 -2.09
C GLY A 58 10.20 3.23 -1.51
N GLN A 59 9.15 3.36 -2.33
CA GLN A 59 7.76 3.30 -1.88
C GLN A 59 7.39 1.91 -1.34
N VAL A 60 7.80 0.84 -2.03
CA VAL A 60 7.59 -0.54 -1.57
C VAL A 60 8.29 -0.78 -0.22
N GLY A 61 9.52 -0.29 -0.06
CA GLY A 61 10.23 -0.35 1.22
C GLY A 61 9.52 0.44 2.34
N GLY A 62 8.89 1.57 2.00
CA GLY A 62 8.03 2.32 2.92
C GLY A 62 6.81 1.52 3.37
N MET A 63 6.12 0.88 2.43
CA MET A 63 4.96 0.02 2.71
C MET A 63 5.35 -1.20 3.56
N GLU A 64 6.49 -1.83 3.30
CA GLU A 64 6.97 -2.96 4.09
C GLU A 64 7.35 -2.53 5.51
N ARG A 65 7.91 -1.33 5.69
CA ARG A 65 8.15 -0.77 7.03
C ARG A 65 6.85 -0.54 7.79
N ILE A 66 5.84 0.06 7.15
CA ILE A 66 4.52 0.29 7.77
C ILE A 66 3.88 -1.04 8.16
N ARG A 67 3.98 -2.05 7.28
CA ARG A 67 3.50 -3.41 7.55
C ARG A 67 4.29 -4.09 8.67
N GLY A 68 5.59 -3.83 8.75
CA GLY A 68 6.53 -4.43 9.70
C GLY A 68 6.59 -3.75 11.06
N THR A 69 5.76 -2.73 11.33
CA THR A 69 5.63 -2.08 12.63
C THR A 69 4.32 -2.44 13.34
N PRO A 70 4.09 -3.72 13.73
CA PRO A 70 2.96 -4.05 14.59
C PRO A 70 3.17 -3.42 15.97
N LEU A 71 2.09 -2.97 16.61
CA LEU A 71 2.17 -2.51 18.00
C LEU A 71 2.64 -3.66 18.91
N PRO A 72 3.47 -3.37 19.93
CA PRO A 72 3.86 -4.38 20.91
C PRO A 72 2.63 -4.97 21.60
N LEU A 73 2.55 -6.30 21.63
CA LEU A 73 1.40 -7.03 22.20
C LEU A 73 1.16 -6.66 23.67
N VAL A 74 2.23 -6.40 24.43
CA VAL A 74 2.14 -5.99 25.84
C VAL A 74 1.42 -4.66 26.00
N TYR A 75 1.62 -3.71 25.08
CA TYR A 75 0.97 -2.40 25.12
C TYR A 75 -0.53 -2.54 24.90
N VAL A 76 -0.94 -3.27 23.85
CA VAL A 76 -2.36 -3.50 23.53
C VAL A 76 -3.06 -4.24 24.68
N ALA A 77 -2.39 -5.22 25.28
CA ALA A 77 -2.93 -5.95 26.43
C ALA A 77 -3.13 -5.05 27.66
N HIS A 78 -2.17 -4.17 27.97
CA HIS A 78 -2.30 -3.22 29.09
C HIS A 78 -3.39 -2.18 28.83
N LEU A 79 -3.50 -1.68 27.59
CA LEU A 79 -4.51 -0.71 27.22
C LEU A 79 -5.92 -1.28 27.42
N ARG A 80 -6.16 -2.52 26.96
CA ARG A 80 -7.45 -3.21 27.15
C ARG A 80 -7.73 -3.51 28.61
N ALA A 81 -6.73 -3.97 29.37
CA ALA A 81 -6.90 -4.22 30.80
C ALA A 81 -7.27 -2.93 31.56
N PHE A 82 -6.61 -1.82 31.25
CA PHE A 82 -6.92 -0.51 31.81
C PHE A 82 -8.33 -0.05 31.45
N LEU A 83 -8.75 -0.21 30.20
CA LEU A 83 -10.10 0.13 29.73
C LEU A 83 -11.18 -0.65 30.51
N LEU A 84 -10.97 -1.96 30.72
CA LEU A 84 -11.89 -2.81 31.48
C LEU A 84 -11.95 -2.40 32.95
N VAL A 85 -10.81 -2.13 33.58
CA VAL A 85 -10.76 -1.64 34.97
C VAL A 85 -11.48 -0.32 35.11
N LEU A 86 -11.29 0.61 34.16
CA LEU A 86 -11.98 1.91 34.14
C LEU A 86 -13.50 1.73 34.07
N LEU A 87 -13.99 0.86 33.18
CA LEU A 87 -15.43 0.60 33.02
C LEU A 87 -16.06 -0.04 34.26
N VAL A 88 -15.35 -0.97 34.92
CA VAL A 88 -15.81 -1.57 36.18
C VAL A 88 -15.80 -0.56 37.32
N ALA A 89 -14.77 0.29 37.40
CA ALA A 89 -14.68 1.32 38.44
C ALA A 89 -15.73 2.43 38.27
N LEU A 90 -16.13 2.74 37.03
CA LEU A 90 -17.08 3.82 36.72
C LEU A 90 -18.49 3.56 37.27
N GLY A 91 -18.90 2.30 37.41
CA GLY A 91 -20.21 1.92 37.99
C GLY A 91 -20.42 2.47 39.41
N PRO A 92 -19.68 1.98 40.42
CA PRO A 92 -19.82 2.45 41.79
C PRO A 92 -19.52 3.96 41.97
N LEU A 93 -18.69 4.55 41.10
CA LEU A 93 -18.38 5.99 41.14
C LEU A 93 -19.60 6.87 40.82
N TRP A 94 -20.49 6.43 39.93
CA TRP A 94 -21.65 7.21 39.50
C TRP A 94 -22.94 6.84 40.21
N GLU A 95 -22.95 5.74 40.96
CA GLU A 95 -24.10 5.25 41.71
C GLU A 95 -24.71 6.32 42.64
N GLN A 96 -23.86 7.11 43.30
CA GLN A 96 -24.31 8.16 44.23
C GLN A 96 -25.07 9.31 43.55
N TYR A 97 -24.85 9.53 42.25
CA TYR A 97 -25.46 10.63 41.50
C TYR A 97 -26.66 10.19 40.66
N LEU A 98 -26.61 8.99 40.07
CA LEU A 98 -27.61 8.51 39.11
C LEU A 98 -28.44 7.33 39.60
N GLY A 99 -28.06 6.67 40.71
CA GLY A 99 -28.75 5.49 41.23
C GLY A 99 -28.91 4.41 40.17
N TRP A 100 -30.16 4.00 39.89
CA TRP A 100 -30.48 3.03 38.84
C TRP A 100 -30.19 3.51 37.41
N GLY A 101 -30.11 4.84 37.20
CA GLY A 101 -29.71 5.44 35.92
C GLY A 101 -28.23 5.23 35.57
N THR A 102 -27.43 4.75 36.53
CA THR A 102 -26.00 4.47 36.32
C THR A 102 -25.77 3.34 35.31
N ILE A 103 -26.65 2.32 35.30
CA ILE A 103 -26.55 1.17 34.39
C ILE A 103 -26.61 1.60 32.91
N PRO A 104 -27.65 2.31 32.44
CA PRO A 104 -27.69 2.77 31.05
C PRO A 104 -26.56 3.77 30.74
N ALA A 105 -26.22 4.66 31.67
CA ALA A 105 -25.14 5.64 31.48
C ALA A 105 -23.77 4.98 31.26
N VAL A 106 -23.40 4.03 32.13
CA VAL A 106 -22.14 3.27 32.02
C VAL A 106 -22.15 2.38 30.78
N SER A 107 -23.29 1.77 30.42
CA SER A 107 -23.39 0.96 29.20
C SER A 107 -23.14 1.76 27.92
N LEU A 108 -23.59 3.02 27.88
CA LEU A 108 -23.37 3.92 26.75
C LEU A 108 -21.89 4.33 26.65
N VAL A 109 -21.26 4.63 27.79
CA VAL A 109 -19.82 4.92 27.86
C VAL A 109 -19.00 3.70 27.47
N ALA A 110 -19.38 2.51 27.92
CA ALA A 110 -18.76 1.24 27.54
C ALA A 110 -18.84 0.99 26.04
N ALA A 111 -20.02 1.20 25.44
CA ALA A 111 -20.21 1.05 24.00
C ALA A 111 -19.31 2.01 23.21
N ALA A 112 -19.15 3.25 23.65
CA ALA A 112 -18.27 4.22 23.02
C ALA A 112 -16.79 3.80 23.10
N PHE A 113 -16.29 3.46 24.30
CA PHE A 113 -14.88 3.10 24.49
C PHE A 113 -14.50 1.77 23.84
N LEU A 114 -15.35 0.74 23.96
CA LEU A 114 -15.13 -0.55 23.31
C LEU A 114 -15.26 -0.45 21.79
N GLY A 115 -16.15 0.42 21.28
CA GLY A 115 -16.25 0.72 19.86
C GLY A 115 -14.96 1.36 19.31
N ILE A 116 -14.36 2.28 20.07
CA ILE A 116 -13.07 2.90 19.70
C ILE A 116 -11.93 1.87 19.72
N ASP A 117 -11.87 0.98 20.72
CA ASP A 117 -10.85 -0.09 20.77
C ASP A 117 -10.97 -1.04 19.57
N ALA A 118 -12.18 -1.43 19.20
CA ALA A 118 -12.43 -2.26 18.03
C ALA A 118 -12.01 -1.55 16.73
N ALA A 119 -12.32 -0.26 16.58
CA ALA A 119 -11.90 0.52 15.43
C ALA A 119 -10.36 0.66 15.35
N ALA A 120 -9.68 0.83 16.50
CA ALA A 120 -8.23 0.93 16.56
C ALA A 120 -7.55 -0.34 16.01
N VAL A 121 -8.06 -1.52 16.35
CA VAL A 121 -7.54 -2.81 15.86
C VAL A 121 -7.64 -2.92 14.33
N GLU A 122 -8.75 -2.46 13.74
CA GLU A 122 -8.88 -2.46 12.28
C GLU A 122 -7.90 -1.48 11.61
N CYS A 123 -7.64 -0.34 12.24
CA CYS A 123 -6.69 0.66 11.75
C CYS A 123 -5.22 0.21 11.85
N GLU A 124 -4.87 -0.72 12.75
CA GLU A 124 -3.50 -1.22 12.91
C GLU A 124 -3.01 -2.07 11.73
N ALA A 125 -3.93 -2.64 10.94
CA ALA A 125 -3.59 -3.55 9.83
C ALA A 125 -4.18 -3.10 8.48
N PRO A 126 -3.76 -1.94 7.94
CA PRO A 126 -4.39 -1.31 6.77
C PRO A 126 -4.27 -2.12 5.47
N PHE A 127 -3.28 -3.02 5.38
CA PHE A 127 -3.01 -3.83 4.18
C PHE A 127 -3.42 -5.31 4.34
N SER A 128 -4.07 -5.67 5.44
CA SER A 128 -4.44 -7.06 5.69
C SER A 128 -5.71 -7.41 4.92
N ALA A 129 -5.63 -8.37 3.99
CA ALA A 129 -6.77 -8.84 3.19
C ALA A 129 -7.90 -9.49 4.02
N GLY A 130 -7.66 -9.73 5.32
CA GLY A 130 -8.65 -10.27 6.24
C GLY A 130 -9.55 -9.23 6.91
N SER A 131 -9.25 -7.92 6.82
CA SER A 131 -10.11 -6.88 7.42
C SER A 131 -11.16 -6.39 6.42
N ILE A 132 -12.34 -5.99 6.90
CA ILE A 132 -13.42 -5.48 6.03
C ILE A 132 -13.03 -4.13 5.44
N ASN A 133 -12.33 -3.31 6.22
CA ASN A 133 -11.95 -1.93 5.88
C ASN A 133 -10.48 -1.82 5.40
N HIS A 134 -9.94 -2.87 4.77
CA HIS A 134 -8.57 -2.84 4.24
C HIS A 134 -8.44 -1.93 3.02
N LEU A 135 -7.23 -1.44 2.79
CA LEU A 135 -6.90 -0.71 1.57
C LEU A 135 -6.89 -1.68 0.39
N ASN A 136 -7.69 -1.39 -0.64
CA ASN A 136 -7.76 -2.18 -1.87
C ASN A 136 -6.52 -1.96 -2.76
N GLN A 137 -5.46 -2.71 -2.47
CA GLN A 137 -4.20 -2.67 -3.23
C GLN A 137 -4.35 -3.23 -4.64
N ASP A 138 -5.18 -4.26 -4.82
CA ASP A 138 -5.41 -4.89 -6.12
C ASP A 138 -6.12 -3.94 -7.08
N GLY A 139 -7.16 -3.24 -6.60
CA GLY A 139 -7.86 -2.21 -7.36
C GLY A 139 -6.94 -1.06 -7.76
N ALA A 140 -6.06 -0.62 -6.86
CA ALA A 140 -5.05 0.38 -7.18
C ALA A 140 -4.06 -0.12 -8.26
N CYS A 141 -3.63 -1.38 -8.18
CA CYS A 141 -2.76 -1.97 -9.21
C CYS A 141 -3.45 -2.07 -10.57
N MET A 142 -4.72 -2.47 -10.61
CA MET A 142 -5.51 -2.53 -11.84
C MET A 142 -5.67 -1.15 -12.49
N LEU A 143 -5.89 -0.11 -11.69
CA LEU A 143 -5.97 1.27 -12.17
C LEU A 143 -4.62 1.77 -12.73
N ILE A 144 -3.51 1.40 -12.10
CA ILE A 144 -2.17 1.71 -12.61
C ILE A 144 -1.95 1.00 -13.95
N LEU A 145 -2.33 -0.28 -14.06
CA LEU A 145 -2.22 -1.05 -15.30
C LEU A 145 -3.01 -0.40 -16.44
N SER A 146 -4.28 -0.05 -16.20
CA SER A 146 -5.09 0.62 -17.23
C SER A 146 -4.50 1.96 -17.67
N ASN A 147 -3.94 2.74 -16.74
CA ASN A 147 -3.28 4.00 -17.07
C ASN A 147 -2.02 3.79 -17.91
N VAL A 148 -1.22 2.77 -17.62
CA VAL A 148 -0.03 2.42 -18.40
C VAL A 148 -0.43 1.96 -19.81
N GLU A 149 -1.42 1.08 -19.92
CA GLU A 149 -1.95 0.62 -21.22
C GLU A 149 -2.45 1.78 -22.07
N GLN A 150 -3.22 2.69 -21.49
CA GLN A 150 -3.70 3.88 -22.19
C GLN A 150 -2.55 4.79 -22.63
N THR A 151 -1.53 4.99 -21.78
CA THR A 151 -0.37 5.82 -22.12
C THR A 151 0.44 5.20 -23.27
N LEU A 152 0.60 3.87 -23.27
CA LEU A 152 1.27 3.14 -24.35
C LEU A 152 0.48 3.20 -25.66
N ALA A 153 -0.85 3.05 -25.61
CA ALA A 153 -1.71 3.17 -26.77
C ALA A 153 -1.63 4.57 -27.40
N LEU A 154 -1.63 5.63 -26.58
CA LEU A 154 -1.47 7.01 -27.05
C LEU A 154 -0.08 7.26 -27.64
N ALA A 155 0.98 6.73 -27.02
CA ALA A 155 2.35 6.85 -27.55
C ALA A 155 2.50 6.13 -28.91
N ALA A 156 1.89 4.95 -29.06
CA ALA A 156 1.87 4.23 -30.33
C ALA A 156 1.08 5.00 -31.41
N ALA A 157 -0.08 5.56 -31.07
CA ALA A 157 -0.86 6.39 -32.00
C ALA A 157 -0.12 7.66 -32.43
N GLY A 158 0.59 8.32 -31.50
CA GLY A 158 1.42 9.49 -31.79
C GLY A 158 2.62 9.18 -32.69
N ALA A 159 3.24 8.00 -32.52
CA ALA A 159 4.31 7.54 -33.40
C ALA A 159 3.81 7.29 -34.83
N VAL A 160 2.59 6.78 -35.00
CA VAL A 160 1.96 6.57 -36.31
C VAL A 160 1.64 7.91 -36.99
N GLY A 161 1.15 8.90 -36.25
CA GLY A 161 0.86 10.24 -36.78
C GLY A 161 2.11 10.98 -37.28
N ASN A 162 3.23 10.88 -36.57
CA ASN A 162 4.50 11.47 -37.00
C ASN A 162 5.12 10.77 -38.23
N CYS A 163 4.93 9.46 -38.39
CA CYS A 163 5.38 8.75 -39.59
C CYS A 163 4.54 9.07 -40.84
N ALA A 164 3.24 9.36 -40.70
CA ALA A 164 2.37 9.73 -41.81
C ALA A 164 2.60 11.16 -42.35
N SER A 165 3.23 12.05 -41.56
CA SER A 165 3.55 13.43 -41.95
C SER A 165 4.92 13.57 -42.64
N VAL A 166 5.75 12.53 -42.65
CA VAL A 166 7.14 12.55 -43.19
C VAL A 166 7.25 11.75 -44.50
N ALA A 167 6.17 11.10 -44.95
CA ALA A 167 6.04 10.44 -46.25
C ALA A 167 5.20 11.29 -47.21
#